data_AF-A0A3G2L306-F1
#
_entry.id   AF-A0A3G2L306-F1
#
_cell.length_a   1.000
_cell.length_b   1.000
_cell.length_c   1.000
_cell.angle_alpha   90.00
_cell.angle_beta   90.00
_cell.angle_gamma   90.00
#
_symmetry.space_group_name_H-M   'P 1'
#
loop_
_entity.id
_entity.type
_entity.pdbx_description
1 polymer ?
#
loop_
_entity_poly.entity_id
_entity_poly.type
_entity_poly.pdbx_seq_one_letter_code
_entity_poly.pdbx_strand_id
1 'polypeptide(L)'
;MPKNVNNFHKQLRSLLPDAFILTVVVATSPDTKPWKRKTTIKELTILIKYIDQLSFLFYDTHINSQNIFENNCVSQIKDIEELKNQNSSTQFLVSIGTFVNRPELREFRNLKIENIPNTLQTIKKSILIVNDSIKLVDGISIYYDWQTEKSEWKQFREHWAN
;
A
#
# COMPACT_ATOMS: atom_id res chain seq x y z
N MET A 1 -12.32 16.43 -11.78
CA MET A 1 -13.48 16.08 -10.93
C MET A 1 -13.07 15.04 -9.88
N PRO A 2 -12.91 15.42 -8.60
CA PRO A 2 -12.55 14.50 -7.50
C PRO A 2 -13.76 14.04 -6.65
N LYS A 3 -14.99 14.43 -7.02
CA LYS A 3 -16.14 14.37 -6.10
C LYS A 3 -16.70 12.96 -5.83
N ASN A 4 -16.48 11.96 -6.68
CA ASN A 4 -17.25 10.71 -6.60
C ASN A 4 -16.76 9.70 -5.54
N VAL A 5 -15.44 9.49 -5.36
CA VAL A 5 -14.94 8.42 -4.46
C VAL A 5 -15.23 8.74 -3.00
N ASN A 6 -14.97 9.98 -2.56
CA ASN A 6 -15.22 10.38 -1.18
C ASN A 6 -16.72 10.48 -0.88
N ASN A 7 -17.53 10.90 -1.86
CA ASN A 7 -18.98 10.91 -1.70
C ASN A 7 -19.54 9.49 -1.57
N PHE A 8 -19.04 8.53 -2.35
CA PHE A 8 -19.43 7.13 -2.22
C PHE A 8 -19.16 6.60 -0.81
N HIS A 9 -17.95 6.74 -0.28
CA HIS A 9 -17.61 6.22 1.05
C HIS A 9 -18.38 6.95 2.17
N LYS A 10 -18.62 8.25 2.02
CA LYS A 10 -19.48 9.01 2.94
C LYS A 10 -20.91 8.48 2.97
N GLN A 11 -21.50 8.23 1.80
CA GLN A 11 -22.84 7.65 1.70
C GLN A 11 -22.87 6.22 2.24
N LEU A 12 -21.87 5.41 1.91
CA LEU A 12 -21.74 4.05 2.39
C LEU A 12 -21.69 3.99 3.92
N ARG A 13 -20.85 4.82 4.56
CA ARG A 13 -20.78 4.94 6.03
C ARG A 13 -22.11 5.39 6.64
N SER A 14 -22.82 6.30 5.98
CA SER A 14 -24.13 6.76 6.47
C SER A 14 -25.21 5.67 6.41
N LEU A 15 -25.15 4.80 5.41
CA LEU A 15 -26.12 3.71 5.22
C LEU A 15 -25.79 2.49 6.07
N LEU A 16 -24.50 2.24 6.30
CA LEU A 16 -23.98 1.10 7.04
C LEU A 16 -23.00 1.58 8.13
N PRO A 17 -23.51 2.22 9.21
CA PRO A 17 -22.66 2.85 10.23
C PRO A 17 -21.71 1.86 10.92
N ASP A 18 -22.17 0.63 11.14
CA ASP A 18 -21.43 -0.41 11.88
C ASP A 18 -20.62 -1.34 10.97
N ALA A 19 -20.72 -1.18 9.65
CA ALA A 19 -19.96 -2.03 8.73
C ALA A 19 -18.48 -1.65 8.75
N PHE A 20 -17.62 -2.67 8.67
CA PHE A 20 -16.19 -2.45 8.45
C PHE A 20 -15.93 -2.08 6.99
N ILE A 21 -15.41 -0.88 6.74
CA ILE A 21 -15.13 -0.35 5.40
C ILE A 21 -13.62 -0.33 5.18
N LEU A 22 -13.17 -1.25 4.33
CA LEU A 22 -11.82 -1.31 3.80
C LEU A 22 -11.79 -0.68 2.40
N THR A 23 -10.78 0.13 2.13
CA THR A 23 -10.54 0.64 0.79
C THR A 23 -9.07 0.50 0.38
N VAL A 24 -8.86 0.41 -0.93
CA VAL A 24 -7.54 0.19 -1.53
C VAL A 24 -7.22 1.34 -2.47
N VAL A 25 -6.04 1.93 -2.31
CA VAL A 25 -5.55 3.01 -3.17
C VAL A 25 -4.17 2.63 -3.71
N VAL A 26 -3.79 3.21 -4.84
CA VAL A 26 -2.42 3.09 -5.34
C VAL A 26 -1.48 3.99 -4.55
N ALA A 27 -0.20 3.66 -4.57
CA ALA A 27 0.82 4.49 -3.94
C ALA A 27 0.76 5.95 -4.44
N THR A 28 1.00 6.86 -3.51
CA THR A 28 0.94 8.31 -3.72
C THR A 28 2.24 8.89 -4.24
N SER A 29 3.37 8.17 -4.09
CA SER A 29 4.70 8.66 -4.46
C SER A 29 4.76 9.11 -5.94
N PRO A 30 5.40 10.25 -6.26
CA PRO A 30 5.47 10.80 -7.62
C PRO A 30 6.00 9.81 -8.67
N ASP A 31 7.04 9.05 -8.34
CA ASP A 31 7.76 8.19 -9.29
C ASP A 31 6.99 6.91 -9.68
N THR A 32 5.91 6.60 -8.96
CA THR A 32 5.02 5.48 -9.30
C THR A 32 4.24 5.82 -10.58
N LYS A 33 4.00 4.83 -11.45
CA LYS A 33 3.15 4.94 -12.64
C LYS A 33 2.07 3.86 -12.60
N PRO A 34 1.11 3.98 -11.66
CA PRO A 34 0.05 3.00 -11.53
C PRO A 34 -0.88 3.06 -12.74
N TRP A 35 -1.42 1.91 -13.12
CA TRP A 35 -2.47 1.82 -14.14
C TRP A 35 -3.81 2.40 -13.67
N LYS A 36 -4.00 2.57 -12.35
CA LYS A 36 -5.16 3.25 -11.75
C LYS A 36 -4.85 4.71 -11.44
N ARG A 37 -5.90 5.52 -11.35
CA ARG A 37 -5.82 6.92 -10.90
C ARG A 37 -5.14 7.03 -9.53
N LYS A 38 -4.10 7.85 -9.43
CA LYS A 38 -3.52 8.26 -8.14
C LYS A 38 -4.50 9.12 -7.35
N THR A 39 -4.65 8.81 -6.07
CA THR A 39 -5.41 9.65 -5.14
C THR A 39 -4.45 10.63 -4.49
N THR A 40 -4.85 11.89 -4.35
CA THR A 40 -4.03 12.91 -3.67
C THR A 40 -4.15 12.80 -2.15
N ILE A 41 -3.15 13.28 -1.41
CA ILE A 41 -3.22 13.32 0.07
C ILE A 41 -4.47 14.07 0.55
N LYS A 42 -4.81 15.19 -0.10
CA LYS A 42 -6.04 15.94 0.20
C LYS A 42 -7.32 15.10 0.05
N GLU A 43 -7.39 14.25 -0.96
CA GLU A 43 -8.52 13.33 -1.12
C GLU A 43 -8.52 12.25 -0.03
N LEU A 44 -7.34 11.73 0.35
CA LEU A 44 -7.19 10.72 1.39
C LEU A 44 -7.57 11.26 2.78
N THR A 45 -7.19 12.50 3.13
CA THR A 45 -7.58 13.13 4.41
C THR A 45 -9.10 13.20 4.59
N ILE A 46 -9.86 13.32 3.49
CA ILE A 46 -11.32 13.27 3.54
C ILE A 46 -11.79 11.81 3.64
N LEU A 47 -11.19 10.91 2.87
CA LEU A 47 -11.55 9.50 2.80
C LEU A 47 -11.42 8.79 4.15
N ILE A 48 -10.32 9.01 4.88
CA ILE A 48 -10.03 8.36 6.17
C ILE A 48 -11.08 8.66 7.26
N LYS A 49 -11.94 9.67 7.07
CA LYS A 49 -13.05 9.96 7.99
C LYS A 49 -14.23 9.01 7.86
N TYR A 50 -14.26 8.21 6.80
CA TYR A 50 -15.41 7.37 6.44
C TYR A 50 -15.08 5.88 6.35
N ILE A 51 -13.81 5.50 6.53
CA ILE A 51 -13.31 4.13 6.39
C ILE A 51 -12.61 3.68 7.67
N ASP A 52 -12.54 2.38 7.89
CA ASP A 52 -11.84 1.78 9.02
C ASP A 52 -10.41 1.37 8.65
N GLN A 53 -10.18 1.04 7.38
CA GLN A 53 -8.87 0.58 6.91
C GLN A 53 -8.57 1.07 5.49
N LEU A 54 -7.35 1.58 5.30
CA LEU A 54 -6.79 2.00 4.03
C LEU A 54 -5.57 1.15 3.69
N SER A 55 -5.57 0.53 2.52
CA SER A 55 -4.43 -0.23 2.02
C SER A 55 -3.79 0.44 0.82
N PHE A 56 -2.49 0.73 0.90
CA PHE A 56 -1.71 1.30 -0.20
C PHE A 56 -1.08 0.19 -1.05
N LEU A 57 -1.43 0.13 -2.34
CA LEU A 57 -0.78 -0.77 -3.30
C LEU A 57 0.65 -0.30 -3.55
N PHE A 58 1.59 -0.94 -2.86
CA PHE A 58 3.02 -0.65 -2.93
C PHE A 58 3.73 -1.67 -3.81
N TYR A 59 3.33 -1.68 -5.06
CA TYR A 59 4.01 -2.31 -6.17
C TYR A 59 3.68 -1.47 -7.40
N ASP A 60 4.66 -1.27 -8.26
CA ASP A 60 4.45 -0.45 -9.44
C ASP A 60 5.25 -0.98 -10.60
N THR A 61 4.59 -1.00 -11.74
CA THR A 61 5.13 -1.53 -12.96
C THR A 61 6.39 -0.85 -13.49
N HIS A 62 6.83 0.28 -12.94
CA HIS A 62 7.95 1.06 -13.50
C HIS A 62 9.11 1.29 -12.54
N ILE A 63 9.12 0.68 -11.35
CA ILE A 63 10.23 0.86 -10.41
C ILE A 63 11.36 -0.13 -10.75
N ASN A 64 12.39 0.40 -11.41
CA ASN A 64 13.48 -0.42 -11.94
C ASN A 64 14.78 -0.35 -11.12
N SER A 65 14.81 0.44 -10.04
CA SER A 65 15.98 0.57 -9.16
C SER A 65 15.61 0.49 -7.69
N GLN A 66 16.50 -0.12 -6.90
CA GLN A 66 16.30 -0.27 -5.45
C GLN A 66 16.20 1.09 -4.77
N ASN A 67 17.02 2.07 -5.19
CA ASN A 67 16.98 3.42 -4.61
C ASN A 67 15.63 4.11 -4.84
N ILE A 68 15.06 4.00 -6.05
CA ILE A 68 13.72 4.55 -6.33
C ILE A 68 12.67 3.82 -5.49
N PHE A 69 12.78 2.50 -5.35
CA PHE A 69 11.88 1.70 -4.53
C PHE A 69 11.90 2.13 -3.05
N GLU A 70 13.10 2.29 -2.48
CA GLU A 70 13.29 2.72 -1.09
C GLU A 70 12.77 4.15 -0.87
N ASN A 71 13.10 5.09 -1.76
CA ASN A 71 12.62 6.47 -1.66
C ASN A 71 11.09 6.55 -1.77
N ASN A 72 10.49 5.75 -2.65
CA ASN A 72 9.04 5.64 -2.77
C ASN A 72 8.42 5.07 -1.50
N CYS A 73 9.05 4.07 -0.88
CA CYS A 73 8.56 3.52 0.37
C CYS A 73 8.63 4.56 1.49
N VAL A 74 9.74 5.28 1.63
CA VAL A 74 9.87 6.37 2.61
C VAL A 74 8.80 7.43 2.40
N SER A 75 8.56 7.86 1.14
CA SER A 75 7.48 8.81 0.83
C SER A 75 6.12 8.26 1.24
N GLN A 76 5.83 7.00 0.93
CA GLN A 76 4.57 6.36 1.27
C GLN A 76 4.36 6.25 2.79
N ILE A 77 5.43 5.98 3.55
CA ILE A 77 5.38 5.91 5.02
C ILE A 77 5.16 7.31 5.63
N LYS A 78 5.75 8.37 5.07
CA LYS A 78 5.47 9.77 5.48
C LYS A 78 4.02 10.14 5.25
N ASP A 79 3.45 9.74 4.12
CA ASP A 79 2.04 9.98 3.82
C ASP A 79 1.12 9.25 4.82
N ILE A 80 1.49 8.03 5.23
CA ILE A 80 0.78 7.29 6.28
C ILE A 80 0.89 8.00 7.63
N GLU A 81 2.07 8.51 8.00
CA GLU A 81 2.25 9.31 9.22
C GLU A 81 1.35 10.55 9.22
N GLU A 82 1.34 11.30 8.12
CA GLU A 82 0.48 12.48 7.97
C GLU A 82 -1.00 12.10 8.16
N LEU A 83 -1.46 11.03 7.52
CA LEU A 83 -2.85 10.59 7.64
C LEU A 83 -3.20 10.06 9.03
N LYS A 84 -2.29 9.34 9.70
CA LYS A 84 -2.49 8.89 11.10
C LYS A 84 -2.59 10.07 12.07
N ASN A 85 -1.82 11.13 11.85
CA ASN A 85 -1.91 12.35 12.65
C ASN A 85 -3.26 13.07 12.46
N GLN A 86 -3.95 12.85 11.34
CA GLN A 86 -5.29 13.38 11.08
C GLN A 86 -6.42 12.46 11.57
N ASN A 87 -6.22 11.15 11.50
CA ASN A 87 -7.16 10.16 12.04
C ASN A 87 -6.42 8.90 12.52
N SER A 88 -6.30 8.75 13.84
CA SER A 88 -5.63 7.60 14.46
C SER A 88 -6.48 6.33 14.51
N SER A 89 -7.79 6.41 14.27
CA SER A 89 -8.67 5.24 14.31
C SER A 89 -8.61 4.41 13.02
N THR A 90 -8.26 5.04 11.89
CA THR A 90 -8.07 4.33 10.62
C THR A 90 -6.80 3.47 10.67
N GLN A 91 -6.94 2.21 10.27
CA GLN A 91 -5.82 1.30 10.09
C GLN A 91 -5.17 1.51 8.72
N PHE A 92 -3.85 1.55 8.67
CA PHE A 92 -3.08 1.74 7.45
C PHE A 92 -2.27 0.50 7.13
N LEU A 93 -2.51 -0.08 5.97
CA LEU A 93 -1.79 -1.24 5.47
C LEU A 93 -0.95 -0.87 4.25
N VAL A 94 0.14 -1.61 4.07
CA VAL A 94 0.91 -1.60 2.81
C VAL A 94 0.66 -2.92 2.10
N SER A 95 0.13 -2.86 0.88
CA SER A 95 -0.09 -4.06 0.06
C SER A 95 1.19 -4.45 -0.68
N ILE A 96 1.52 -5.74 -0.61
CA ILE A 96 2.61 -6.35 -1.35
C ILE A 96 1.99 -7.20 -2.46
N GLY A 97 2.51 -7.04 -3.67
CA GLY A 97 2.08 -7.86 -4.80
C GLY A 97 2.82 -9.18 -4.86
N THR A 98 2.09 -10.28 -5.08
CA THR A 98 2.67 -11.57 -5.45
C THR A 98 2.36 -11.82 -6.92
N PHE A 99 3.40 -12.04 -7.72
CA PHE A 99 3.30 -11.98 -9.16
C PHE A 99 4.07 -13.10 -9.83
N VAL A 100 3.41 -13.77 -10.78
CA VAL A 100 4.12 -14.57 -11.76
C VAL A 100 4.88 -13.63 -12.71
N ASN A 101 6.20 -13.81 -12.80
CA ASN A 101 7.08 -12.99 -13.64
C ASN A 101 7.26 -13.57 -15.05
N ARG A 102 6.13 -13.68 -15.76
CA ARG A 102 6.10 -14.15 -17.14
C ARG A 102 6.97 -13.24 -18.02
N PRO A 103 7.64 -13.76 -19.07
CA PRO A 103 8.54 -12.99 -19.91
C PRO A 103 7.98 -11.63 -20.36
N GLU A 104 6.72 -11.59 -20.75
CA GLU A 104 5.99 -10.40 -21.22
C GLU A 104 5.70 -9.35 -20.14
N LEU A 105 5.79 -9.72 -18.85
CA LEU A 105 5.55 -8.83 -17.72
C LEU A 105 6.84 -8.30 -17.07
N ARG A 106 8.01 -8.82 -17.46
CA ARG A 106 9.31 -8.46 -16.85
C ARG A 106 9.72 -7.02 -17.08
N GLU A 107 9.30 -6.41 -18.19
CA GLU A 107 9.51 -4.98 -18.44
C GLU A 107 8.75 -4.12 -17.42
N PHE A 108 7.61 -4.64 -16.97
CA PHE A 108 6.70 -3.99 -16.05
C PHE A 108 6.86 -4.50 -14.61
N ARG A 109 7.79 -5.40 -14.31
CA ARG A 109 7.90 -6.00 -12.98
C ARG A 109 9.34 -6.40 -12.72
N ASN A 110 9.98 -5.74 -11.76
CA ASN A 110 11.34 -6.09 -11.40
C ASN A 110 11.35 -6.93 -10.14
N LEU A 111 11.13 -8.25 -10.26
CA LEU A 111 11.15 -9.15 -9.09
C LEU A 111 12.51 -9.25 -8.37
N LYS A 112 13.60 -8.71 -8.92
CA LYS A 112 14.84 -8.56 -8.12
C LYS A 112 14.69 -7.51 -7.01
N ILE A 113 13.74 -6.59 -7.17
CA ILE A 113 13.40 -5.50 -6.26
C ILE A 113 12.05 -5.80 -5.59
N GLU A 114 11.00 -6.02 -6.37
CA GLU A 114 9.62 -6.14 -5.87
C GLU A 114 9.28 -7.56 -5.34
N ASN A 115 10.27 -8.30 -4.84
CA ASN A 115 10.02 -9.56 -4.14
C ASN A 115 9.60 -9.33 -2.69
N ILE A 116 8.93 -10.33 -2.10
CA ILE A 116 8.43 -10.28 -0.72
C ILE A 116 9.55 -9.95 0.30
N PRO A 117 10.69 -10.65 0.33
CA PRO A 117 11.75 -10.36 1.31
C PRO A 117 12.24 -8.91 1.25
N ASN A 118 12.56 -8.43 0.05
CA ASN A 118 13.09 -7.07 -0.13
C ASN A 118 12.03 -6.01 0.19
N THR A 119 10.77 -6.24 -0.19
CA THR A 119 9.68 -5.30 0.09
C THR A 119 9.43 -5.16 1.58
N LEU A 120 9.39 -6.28 2.31
CA LEU A 120 9.25 -6.27 3.77
C LEU A 120 10.42 -5.59 4.47
N GLN A 121 11.65 -5.87 4.04
CA GLN A 121 12.83 -5.21 4.58
C GLN A 121 12.79 -3.70 4.32
N THR A 122 12.38 -3.30 3.11
CA THR A 122 12.26 -1.89 2.71
C THR A 122 11.21 -1.15 3.53
N ILE A 123 10.05 -1.76 3.79
CA ILE A 123 9.02 -1.20 4.68
C ILE A 123 9.58 -1.01 6.08
N LYS A 124 10.21 -2.03 6.67
CA LYS A 124 10.81 -1.96 8.01
C LYS A 124 11.84 -0.83 8.11
N LYS A 125 12.75 -0.73 7.15
CA LYS A 125 13.74 0.36 7.08
C LYS A 125 13.09 1.73 6.94
N SER A 126 12.08 1.85 6.08
CA SER A 126 11.40 3.12 5.84
C SER A 126 10.66 3.63 7.07
N ILE A 127 10.06 2.74 7.86
CA ILE A 127 9.47 3.08 9.16
C ILE A 127 10.53 3.67 10.09
N LEU A 128 11.69 3.02 10.21
CA LEU A 128 12.80 3.52 11.06
C LEU A 128 13.33 4.89 10.60
N ILE A 129 13.33 5.16 9.29
CA ILE A 129 13.76 6.45 8.72
C ILE A 129 12.74 7.55 9.01
N VAL A 130 11.45 7.23 8.95
CA VAL A 130 10.38 8.23 9.11
C VAL A 130 10.11 8.49 10.59
N ASN A 131 9.74 7.45 11.34
CA ASN A 131 9.43 7.56 12.76
C ASN A 131 9.39 6.17 13.42
N ASP A 132 10.35 5.88 14.29
CA ASP A 132 10.46 4.61 15.01
C ASP A 132 9.62 4.57 16.30
N SER A 133 9.16 5.72 16.78
CA SER A 133 8.44 5.85 18.06
C SER A 133 6.95 5.51 17.97
N ILE A 134 6.39 5.46 16.75
CA ILE A 134 4.97 5.21 16.50
C ILE A 134 4.78 4.04 15.54
N LYS A 135 3.72 3.26 15.76
CA LYS A 135 3.31 2.20 14.84
C LYS A 135 2.65 2.82 13.60
N LEU A 136 3.44 3.06 12.55
CA LEU A 136 2.98 3.65 11.29
C LEU A 136 2.19 2.68 10.41
N VAL A 137 2.62 1.43 10.30
CA VAL A 137 1.97 0.42 9.46
C VAL A 137 1.28 -0.59 10.38
N ASP A 138 -0.05 -0.70 10.27
CA ASP A 138 -0.84 -1.58 11.12
C ASP A 138 -0.74 -3.05 10.70
N GLY A 139 -0.42 -3.28 9.43
CA GLY A 139 -0.15 -4.58 8.85
C GLY A 139 0.13 -4.49 7.35
N ILE A 140 0.15 -5.64 6.70
CA ILE A 140 0.27 -5.75 5.25
C ILE A 140 -0.95 -6.45 4.68
N SER A 141 -1.29 -6.11 3.45
CA SER A 141 -2.21 -6.91 2.65
C SER A 141 -1.47 -7.54 1.48
N ILE A 142 -2.00 -8.63 0.95
CA ILE A 142 -1.38 -9.33 -0.17
C ILE A 142 -2.29 -9.15 -1.36
N TYR A 143 -1.76 -8.52 -2.41
CA TYR A 143 -2.40 -8.58 -3.70
C TYR A 143 -1.94 -9.86 -4.41
N TYR A 144 -2.86 -10.80 -4.54
CA TYR A 144 -2.65 -12.11 -5.13
C TYR A 144 -3.48 -12.20 -6.41
N ASP A 145 -2.82 -12.52 -7.54
CA ASP A 145 -3.52 -13.09 -8.69
C ASP A 145 -3.77 -14.58 -8.44
N TRP A 146 -4.83 -15.15 -9.02
CA TRP A 146 -5.35 -16.50 -8.79
C TRP A 146 -4.36 -17.64 -9.04
N GLN A 147 -3.15 -17.29 -9.50
CA GLN A 147 -2.08 -18.17 -9.92
C GLN A 147 -0.83 -18.13 -9.03
N THR A 148 -0.83 -17.43 -7.88
CA THR A 148 0.39 -17.38 -7.03
C THR A 148 0.69 -18.76 -6.45
N GLU A 149 1.97 -19.14 -6.50
CA GLU A 149 2.43 -20.49 -6.22
C GLU A 149 2.56 -20.78 -4.71
N LYS A 150 2.58 -22.07 -4.32
CA LYS A 150 2.82 -22.49 -2.92
C LYS A 150 4.15 -21.97 -2.35
N SER A 151 5.15 -21.81 -3.21
CA SER A 151 6.49 -21.30 -2.88
C SER A 151 6.46 -19.84 -2.42
N GLU A 152 5.69 -18.98 -3.09
CA GLU A 152 5.50 -17.57 -2.73
C GLU A 152 4.76 -17.44 -1.39
N TRP A 153 3.73 -18.25 -1.17
CA TRP A 153 3.04 -18.32 0.13
C TRP A 153 3.97 -18.77 1.26
N LYS A 154 4.94 -19.65 0.98
CA LYS A 154 5.95 -20.07 1.95
C LYS A 154 6.86 -18.91 2.32
N GLN A 155 7.38 -18.18 1.33
CA GLN A 155 8.22 -17.00 1.57
C GLN A 155 7.49 -15.95 2.42
N PHE A 156 6.21 -15.70 2.13
CA PHE A 156 5.42 -14.78 2.95
C PHE A 156 5.39 -15.17 4.42
N ARG A 157 5.07 -16.43 4.72
CA ARG A 157 5.04 -16.93 6.11
C ARG A 157 6.39 -16.81 6.79
N GLU A 158 7.48 -17.12 6.09
CA GLU A 158 8.84 -17.09 6.63
C GLU A 158 9.32 -15.68 7.01
N HIS A 159 8.98 -14.67 6.20
CA HIS A 159 9.47 -13.31 6.37
C HIS A 159 8.56 -12.38 7.18
N TRP A 160 7.29 -12.74 7.36
CA TRP A 160 6.31 -11.89 8.04
C TRP A 160 5.79 -12.43 9.37
N ALA A 161 5.56 -13.74 9.49
CA ALA A 161 4.97 -14.31 10.70
C ALA A 161 6.00 -14.60 11.82
N ASN A 162 7.28 -14.33 11.56
CA ASN A 162 8.41 -14.46 12.48
C ASN A 162 9.06 -13.10 12.73
#